data_AF-A0A101QPL2-F1
#
_entry.id   AF-A0A101QPL2-F1
#
_cell.length_a   1.000
_cell.length_b   1.000
_cell.length_c   1.000
_cell.angle_alpha   90.00
_cell.angle_beta   90.00
_cell.angle_gamma   90.00
#
_symmetry.space_group_name_H-M   'P 1'
#
loop_
_entity.id
_entity.type
_entity.pdbx_description
1 polymer ?
#
loop_
_entity_poly.entity_id
_entity_poly.type
_entity_poly.pdbx_seq_one_letter_code
_entity_poly.pdbx_strand_id
1 'polypeptide(L)'
;MSTSAHQIEGAADLRDPSVWDEFTAGPGRVKDGSTAAVACDHYHRYREDVALLAGLGVDAYRFSVSWPRVNRPGGLDFYDRLVDELCAAGVRPVPTLFHWDLPASLDWLRRDTAARFADHVAAVADRLGDRVGTWITLNEPAEHTLLGHALGVHAPGKRLLFDALPVAHHQLLAHGLAVRALRAAGATDVGIANSHGPTWPASGDGPDVEAADFYDLLLNRLFAEPVLLGAYPDGIGELMPGDVAADLEVIAEPLDWYGINYYAPTRVGAPQGTDIEFGGVRMPAELPFTVREIEGRPVTDFGWPVVPEALTELLTTFKARYGARLPPVIITENGCSYDGVDDQERIAYLDAHVRALHDAHTAGVDVRGYFVWSLLDNFEWAEGYARRFGLVHVDFTTKERTPKASYTWLREALRTRG
;
A
#
# COMPACT_ATOMS: atom_id res chain seq x y z
N MET A 1 -6.15 1.00 12.04
CA MET A 1 -5.35 2.11 11.46
C MET A 1 -4.12 1.56 10.75
N SER A 2 -3.62 2.25 9.71
CA SER A 2 -2.40 1.87 9.00
C SER A 2 -1.35 3.00 8.94
N THR A 3 -0.07 2.63 8.86
CA THR A 3 1.11 3.51 8.58
C THR A 3 2.24 2.71 7.91
N SER A 4 3.26 3.40 7.39
CA SER A 4 4.50 2.81 6.85
C SER A 4 5.74 3.30 7.61
N ALA A 5 6.70 2.40 7.83
CA ALA A 5 7.95 2.63 8.54
C ALA A 5 8.71 3.85 8.01
N HIS A 6 9.03 3.87 6.71
CA HIS A 6 9.78 4.98 6.13
C HIS A 6 9.04 6.31 6.26
N GLN A 7 7.70 6.28 6.21
CA GLN A 7 6.88 7.50 6.24
C GLN A 7 6.76 8.12 7.63
N ILE A 8 6.90 7.34 8.71
CA ILE A 8 6.68 7.83 10.09
C ILE A 8 7.87 7.71 11.04
N GLU A 9 8.76 6.73 10.85
CA GLU A 9 9.75 6.37 11.88
C GLU A 9 10.82 7.43 12.09
N GLY A 10 11.45 7.90 11.02
CA GLY A 10 12.68 8.67 11.11
C GLY A 10 13.86 7.83 11.60
N ALA A 11 14.74 8.47 12.37
CA ALA A 11 15.97 7.88 12.90
C ALA A 11 16.80 7.16 11.81
N ALA A 12 16.98 7.84 10.67
CA ALA A 12 17.66 7.27 9.51
C ALA A 12 19.13 6.94 9.75
N ASP A 13 19.78 7.61 10.71
CA ASP A 13 21.14 7.33 11.17
C ASP A 13 21.26 6.00 11.95
N LEU A 14 20.14 5.47 12.46
CA LEU A 14 20.09 4.22 13.23
C LEU A 14 19.72 2.98 12.40
N ARG A 15 19.70 3.08 11.07
CA ARG A 15 19.47 1.97 10.14
C ARG A 15 20.44 2.01 8.96
N ASP A 16 20.43 0.99 8.10
CA ASP A 16 21.07 1.10 6.78
C ASP A 16 20.23 2.01 5.87
N PRO A 17 20.81 2.63 4.82
CA PRO A 17 20.04 3.44 3.88
C PRO A 17 19.09 2.58 3.04
N SER A 18 17.89 3.10 2.79
CA SER A 18 16.94 2.55 1.83
C SER A 18 17.07 3.21 0.45
N VAL A 19 16.44 2.62 -0.56
CA VAL A 19 16.28 3.24 -1.88
C VAL A 19 15.61 4.61 -1.82
N TRP A 20 14.77 4.87 -0.83
CA TRP A 20 14.15 6.19 -0.61
C TRP A 20 15.13 7.20 0.00
N ASP A 21 16.04 6.77 0.88
CA ASP A 21 17.09 7.65 1.40
C ASP A 21 18.00 8.12 0.24
N GLU A 22 18.36 7.22 -0.68
CA GLU A 22 19.12 7.58 -1.88
C GLU A 22 18.32 8.44 -2.86
N PHE A 23 17.04 8.11 -3.08
CA PHE A 23 16.17 8.86 -3.99
C PHE A 23 15.97 10.30 -3.52
N THR A 24 15.68 10.50 -2.23
CA THR A 24 15.43 11.84 -1.67
C THR A 24 16.69 12.70 -1.56
N ALA A 25 17.88 12.10 -1.59
CA ALA A 25 19.14 12.84 -1.70
C ALA A 25 19.35 13.47 -3.10
N GLY A 26 18.60 13.03 -4.12
CA GLY A 26 18.64 13.60 -5.46
C GLY A 26 17.88 14.93 -5.60
N PRO A 27 18.40 15.92 -6.34
CA PRO A 27 17.72 17.21 -6.50
C PRO A 27 16.39 17.06 -7.24
N GLY A 28 15.34 17.71 -6.72
CA GLY A 28 14.01 17.77 -7.35
C GLY A 28 13.22 16.45 -7.36
N ARG A 29 13.63 15.46 -6.54
CA ARG A 29 12.98 14.15 -6.43
C ARG A 29 11.74 14.17 -5.53
N VAL A 30 11.69 15.11 -4.58
CA VAL A 30 10.53 15.38 -3.71
C VAL A 30 10.11 16.83 -3.95
N LYS A 31 8.81 17.09 -4.07
CA LYS A 31 8.26 18.40 -4.48
C LYS A 31 8.65 19.55 -3.56
N ASP A 32 8.68 19.31 -2.24
CA ASP A 32 9.09 20.28 -1.23
C ASP A 32 10.57 20.18 -0.83
N GLY A 33 11.33 19.24 -1.44
CA GLY A 33 12.74 18.98 -1.14
C GLY A 33 12.98 18.31 0.22
N SER A 34 11.94 17.84 0.89
CA SER A 34 12.06 17.18 2.18
C SER A 34 12.59 15.74 2.10
N THR A 35 13.00 15.21 3.25
CA THR A 35 13.39 13.81 3.41
C THR A 35 12.68 13.20 4.61
N ALA A 36 12.60 11.86 4.64
CA ALA A 36 12.06 11.12 5.77
C ALA A 36 13.09 10.82 6.88
N ALA A 37 14.22 11.55 6.91
CA ALA A 37 15.29 11.30 7.88
C ALA A 37 14.81 11.38 9.34
N VAL A 38 13.85 12.28 9.60
CA VAL A 38 13.18 12.44 10.90
C VAL A 38 11.69 12.06 10.82
N ALA A 39 10.98 12.38 9.74
CA ALA A 39 9.55 12.07 9.58
C ALA A 39 8.71 12.55 10.78
N CYS A 40 7.84 11.66 11.29
CA CYS A 40 7.05 11.90 12.49
C CYS A 40 7.87 11.64 13.77
N ASP A 41 9.10 11.15 13.68
CA ASP A 41 9.91 10.72 14.83
C ASP A 41 9.25 9.58 15.64
N HIS A 42 8.48 8.72 14.96
CA HIS A 42 7.78 7.60 15.60
C HIS A 42 8.75 6.62 16.27
N TYR A 43 9.99 6.49 15.78
CA TYR A 43 11.00 5.64 16.41
C TYR A 43 11.21 5.96 17.89
N HIS A 44 11.22 7.25 18.26
CA HIS A 44 11.37 7.69 19.64
C HIS A 44 10.02 7.88 20.35
N ARG A 45 8.94 8.14 19.61
CA ARG A 45 7.63 8.55 20.12
C ARG A 45 6.54 7.48 20.03
N TYR A 46 6.89 6.25 19.67
CA TYR A 46 5.90 5.19 19.44
C TYR A 46 4.91 4.99 20.60
N ARG A 47 5.31 5.22 21.86
CA ARG A 47 4.40 5.13 23.01
C ARG A 47 3.29 6.17 22.98
N GLU A 48 3.60 7.40 22.55
CA GLU A 48 2.61 8.47 22.36
C GLU A 48 1.61 8.06 21.25
N ASP A 49 2.15 7.48 20.18
CA ASP A 49 1.35 7.04 19.03
C ASP A 49 0.50 5.79 19.34
N VAL A 50 1.00 4.86 20.16
CA VAL A 50 0.22 3.71 20.67
C VAL A 50 -0.87 4.17 21.64
N ALA A 51 -0.60 5.17 22.48
CA ALA A 51 -1.64 5.76 23.33
C ALA A 51 -2.77 6.39 22.50
N LEU A 52 -2.45 6.99 21.35
CA LEU A 52 -3.45 7.48 20.39
C LEU A 52 -4.26 6.33 19.77
N LEU A 53 -3.64 5.20 19.43
CA LEU A 53 -4.37 4.01 18.94
C LEU A 53 -5.32 3.45 19.99
N ALA A 54 -4.85 3.32 21.23
CA ALA A 54 -5.65 2.87 22.36
C ALA A 54 -6.83 3.82 22.62
N GLY A 55 -6.58 5.13 22.61
CA GLY A 55 -7.60 6.17 22.78
C GLY A 55 -8.64 6.21 21.66
N LEU A 56 -8.28 5.77 20.45
CA LEU A 56 -9.18 5.67 19.30
C LEU A 56 -10.11 4.45 19.42
N GLY A 57 -9.66 3.39 20.12
CA GLY A 57 -10.43 2.16 20.33
C GLY A 57 -10.41 1.21 19.13
N VAL A 58 -9.33 1.21 18.33
CA VAL A 58 -9.18 0.29 17.20
C VAL A 58 -8.76 -1.10 17.63
N ASP A 59 -9.26 -2.14 16.94
CA ASP A 59 -8.89 -3.52 17.24
C ASP A 59 -7.47 -3.89 16.77
N ALA A 60 -6.95 -3.20 15.74
CA ALA A 60 -5.68 -3.54 15.10
C ALA A 60 -4.94 -2.32 14.54
N TYR A 61 -3.61 -2.43 14.55
CA TYR A 61 -2.70 -1.48 13.95
C TYR A 61 -1.79 -2.18 12.94
N ARG A 62 -1.98 -1.78 11.67
CA ARG A 62 -1.09 -2.15 10.57
C ARG A 62 0.08 -1.18 10.55
N PHE A 63 1.28 -1.70 10.66
CA PHE A 63 2.54 -0.95 10.52
C PHE A 63 3.48 -1.75 9.62
N SER A 64 4.52 -1.16 9.05
CA SER A 64 5.53 -1.94 8.33
C SER A 64 6.83 -2.09 9.13
N VAL A 65 7.58 -3.14 8.82
CA VAL A 65 8.92 -3.38 9.36
C VAL A 65 9.94 -2.88 8.34
N SER A 66 10.83 -1.97 8.76
CA SER A 66 11.87 -1.43 7.90
C SER A 66 12.97 -2.47 7.69
N TRP A 67 13.06 -3.01 6.48
CA TRP A 67 14.10 -3.97 6.12
C TRP A 67 15.53 -3.43 6.34
N PRO A 68 15.87 -2.17 5.97
CA PRO A 68 17.19 -1.60 6.26
C PRO A 68 17.49 -1.52 7.77
N ARG A 69 16.48 -1.44 8.63
CA ARG A 69 16.67 -1.48 10.09
C ARG A 69 17.01 -2.89 10.56
N VAL A 70 16.30 -3.90 10.06
CA VAL A 70 16.52 -5.33 10.42
C VAL A 70 17.93 -5.80 10.09
N ASN A 71 18.57 -5.24 9.06
CA ASN A 71 19.95 -5.57 8.69
C ASN A 71 21.00 -5.14 9.74
N ARG A 72 20.67 -4.20 10.63
CA ARG A 72 21.58 -3.76 11.70
C ARG A 72 21.43 -4.65 12.94
N PRO A 73 22.52 -4.94 13.67
CA PRO A 73 22.45 -5.57 14.99
C PRO A 73 21.50 -4.81 15.92
N GLY A 74 20.57 -5.52 16.57
CA GLY A 74 19.55 -4.92 17.44
C GLY A 74 18.44 -4.15 16.70
N GLY A 75 18.41 -4.17 15.37
CA GLY A 75 17.42 -3.46 14.56
C GLY A 75 15.96 -3.83 14.87
N LEU A 76 15.73 -5.09 15.23
CA LEU A 76 14.41 -5.60 15.62
C LEU A 76 13.98 -5.20 17.04
N ASP A 77 14.87 -4.67 17.88
CA ASP A 77 14.53 -4.31 19.27
C ASP A 77 13.50 -3.19 19.35
N PHE A 78 13.46 -2.32 18.33
CA PHE A 78 12.40 -1.31 18.21
C PHE A 78 11.03 -1.97 17.98
N TYR A 79 10.93 -2.86 16.99
CA TYR A 79 9.67 -3.53 16.65
C TYR A 79 9.20 -4.46 17.76
N ASP A 80 10.12 -5.12 18.47
CA ASP A 80 9.79 -5.92 19.65
C ASP A 80 9.09 -5.09 20.73
N ARG A 81 9.66 -3.93 21.07
CA ARG A 81 9.05 -3.01 22.05
C ARG A 81 7.75 -2.40 21.55
N LEU A 82 7.65 -2.09 20.26
CA LEU A 82 6.41 -1.58 19.65
C LEU A 82 5.30 -2.63 19.75
N VAL A 83 5.59 -3.89 19.42
CA VAL A 83 4.65 -5.01 19.55
C VAL A 83 4.22 -5.21 21.00
N ASP A 84 5.16 -5.17 21.95
CA ASP A 84 4.82 -5.24 23.39
C ASP A 84 3.87 -4.12 23.82
N GLU A 85 4.14 -2.88 23.41
CA GLU A 85 3.30 -1.72 23.74
C GLU A 85 1.90 -1.84 23.11
N LEU A 86 1.81 -2.29 21.86
CA LEU A 86 0.53 -2.55 21.19
C LEU A 86 -0.29 -3.63 21.90
N CYS A 87 0.34 -4.77 22.22
CA CYS A 87 -0.30 -5.85 22.94
C CYS A 87 -0.76 -5.41 24.35
N ALA A 88 0.07 -4.65 25.07
CA ALA A 88 -0.29 -4.10 26.38
C ALA A 88 -1.46 -3.11 26.30
N ALA A 89 -1.58 -2.37 25.19
CA ALA A 89 -2.69 -1.49 24.89
C ALA A 89 -3.95 -2.21 24.37
N GLY A 90 -3.90 -3.54 24.18
CA GLY A 90 -5.01 -4.31 23.62
C GLY A 90 -5.23 -4.11 22.12
N VAL A 91 -4.23 -3.57 21.40
CA VAL A 91 -4.27 -3.35 19.95
C VAL A 91 -3.51 -4.47 19.26
N ARG A 92 -4.14 -5.20 18.34
CA ARG A 92 -3.46 -6.29 17.63
C ARG A 92 -2.41 -5.74 16.64
N PRO A 93 -1.13 -6.16 16.72
CA PRO A 93 -0.11 -5.80 15.74
C PRO A 93 -0.34 -6.55 14.41
N VAL A 94 -0.25 -5.83 13.29
CA VAL A 94 -0.37 -6.40 11.94
C VAL A 94 0.80 -5.90 11.07
N PRO A 95 1.99 -6.50 11.18
CA PRO A 95 3.16 -6.05 10.43
C PRO A 95 3.04 -6.34 8.92
N THR A 96 3.38 -5.33 8.13
CA THR A 96 3.70 -5.42 6.71
C THR A 96 5.20 -5.57 6.51
N LEU A 97 5.62 -6.64 5.87
CA LEU A 97 7.02 -7.05 5.83
C LEU A 97 7.83 -6.31 4.76
N PHE A 98 7.17 -5.75 3.74
CA PHE A 98 7.78 -4.82 2.81
C PHE A 98 6.83 -3.68 2.46
N HIS A 99 7.26 -2.46 2.74
CA HIS A 99 6.54 -1.24 2.37
C HIS A 99 7.52 -0.23 1.73
N TRP A 100 8.07 -0.64 0.58
CA TRP A 100 8.84 0.14 -0.39
C TRP A 100 10.22 0.63 0.04
N ASP A 101 10.62 0.45 1.29
CA ASP A 101 11.92 0.87 1.81
C ASP A 101 13.00 -0.20 1.64
N LEU A 102 13.15 -0.71 0.41
CA LEU A 102 14.18 -1.70 0.07
C LEU A 102 15.58 -1.21 0.49
N PRO A 103 16.43 -2.04 1.13
CA PRO A 103 17.82 -1.67 1.38
C PRO A 103 18.51 -1.22 0.09
N ALA A 104 19.23 -0.10 0.13
CA ALA A 104 19.86 0.49 -1.05
C ALA A 104 20.84 -0.45 -1.79
N SER A 105 21.37 -1.45 -1.09
CA SER A 105 22.24 -2.48 -1.67
C SER A 105 21.52 -3.54 -2.52
N LEU A 106 20.18 -3.55 -2.52
CA LEU A 106 19.34 -4.53 -3.21
C LEU A 106 18.55 -3.88 -4.35
N ASP A 107 18.04 -4.72 -5.25
CA ASP A 107 17.30 -4.27 -6.43
C ASP A 107 16.31 -5.36 -6.87
N TRP A 108 15.04 -5.00 -7.06
CA TRP A 108 14.01 -5.94 -7.51
C TRP A 108 14.19 -6.43 -8.95
N LEU A 109 15.05 -5.80 -9.76
CA LEU A 109 15.46 -6.38 -11.05
C LEU A 109 16.26 -7.68 -10.86
N ARG A 110 16.83 -7.91 -9.68
CA ARG A 110 17.59 -9.11 -9.39
C ARG A 110 16.68 -10.17 -8.75
N ARG A 111 16.57 -11.33 -9.39
CA ARG A 111 15.76 -12.44 -8.86
C ARG A 111 16.17 -12.86 -7.45
N ASP A 112 17.46 -12.76 -7.10
CA ASP A 112 17.95 -13.13 -5.77
C ASP A 112 17.38 -12.26 -4.62
N THR A 113 16.87 -11.07 -4.92
CA THR A 113 16.18 -10.21 -3.95
C THR A 113 14.94 -10.90 -3.36
N ALA A 114 14.24 -11.75 -4.13
CA ALA A 114 13.09 -12.50 -3.62
C ALA A 114 13.46 -13.49 -2.50
N ALA A 115 14.58 -14.20 -2.65
CA ALA A 115 15.08 -15.11 -1.62
C ALA A 115 15.57 -14.34 -0.38
N ARG A 116 16.26 -13.22 -0.58
CA ARG A 116 16.71 -12.34 0.52
C ARG A 116 15.54 -11.76 1.30
N PHE A 117 14.42 -11.49 0.62
CA PHE A 117 13.20 -11.06 1.29
C PHE A 117 12.65 -12.17 2.19
N ALA A 118 12.65 -13.42 1.74
CA ALA A 118 12.25 -14.55 2.57
C ALA A 118 13.14 -14.71 3.82
N ASP A 119 14.45 -14.50 3.69
CA ASP A 119 15.38 -14.50 4.84
C ASP A 119 15.05 -13.38 5.84
N HIS A 120 14.75 -12.17 5.34
CA HIS A 120 14.28 -11.05 6.16
C HIS A 120 12.99 -11.40 6.89
N VAL A 121 12.00 -11.96 6.18
CA VAL A 121 10.72 -12.37 6.75
C VAL A 121 10.90 -13.42 7.83
N ALA A 122 11.75 -14.42 7.60
CA ALA A 122 12.06 -15.44 8.61
C ALA A 122 12.65 -14.82 9.89
N ALA A 123 13.56 -13.86 9.77
CA ALA A 123 14.15 -13.17 10.93
C ALA A 123 13.12 -12.33 11.71
N VAL A 124 12.19 -11.66 11.00
CA VAL A 124 11.10 -10.90 11.66
C VAL A 124 10.13 -11.85 12.35
N ALA A 125 9.74 -12.95 11.70
CA ALA A 125 8.81 -13.94 12.23
C ALA A 125 9.37 -14.65 13.46
N ASP A 126 10.66 -15.03 13.46
CA ASP A 126 11.33 -15.63 14.62
C ASP A 126 11.28 -14.71 15.85
N ARG A 127 11.40 -13.40 15.64
CA ARG A 127 11.46 -12.41 16.73
C ARG A 127 10.10 -12.02 17.30
N LEU A 128 9.07 -11.93 16.45
CA LEU A 128 7.77 -11.32 16.78
C LEU A 128 6.60 -12.32 16.73
N GLY A 129 6.79 -13.51 16.16
CA GLY A 129 5.73 -14.48 15.88
C GLY A 129 5.06 -15.10 17.09
N ASP A 130 5.62 -14.91 18.29
CA ASP A 130 4.99 -15.30 19.55
C ASP A 130 3.81 -14.40 19.94
N ARG A 131 3.76 -13.16 19.44
CA ARG A 131 2.73 -12.14 19.74
C ARG A 131 1.96 -11.67 18.51
N VAL A 132 2.50 -11.86 17.31
CA VAL A 132 1.89 -11.44 16.04
C VAL A 132 1.17 -12.62 15.39
N GLY A 133 -0.15 -12.50 15.22
CA GLY A 133 -0.98 -13.50 14.55
C GLY A 133 -1.18 -13.25 13.05
N THR A 134 -1.40 -11.99 12.66
CA THR A 134 -1.76 -11.58 11.29
C THR A 134 -0.60 -10.91 10.59
N TRP A 135 -0.29 -11.32 9.36
CA TRP A 135 0.88 -10.86 8.60
C TRP A 135 0.51 -10.37 7.21
N ILE A 136 1.20 -9.32 6.76
CA ILE A 136 1.10 -8.82 5.38
C ILE A 136 2.48 -8.92 4.74
N THR A 137 2.60 -9.63 3.61
CA THR A 137 3.91 -9.79 2.96
C THR A 137 4.38 -8.49 2.31
N LEU A 138 3.66 -8.00 1.31
CA LEU A 138 4.04 -6.85 0.50
C LEU A 138 2.90 -5.83 0.53
N ASN A 139 3.28 -4.55 0.48
CA ASN A 139 2.38 -3.47 0.12
C ASN A 139 2.61 -3.04 -1.34
N GLU A 140 1.53 -3.01 -2.11
CA GLU A 140 1.43 -2.37 -3.42
C GLU A 140 2.62 -2.63 -4.37
N PRO A 141 2.92 -3.91 -4.70
CA PRO A 141 3.89 -4.25 -5.73
C PRO A 141 3.55 -3.61 -7.09
N ALA A 142 2.27 -3.32 -7.35
CA ALA A 142 1.81 -2.57 -8.53
C ALA A 142 2.40 -1.16 -8.57
N GLU A 143 2.15 -0.35 -7.54
CA GLU A 143 2.67 1.02 -7.45
C GLU A 143 4.20 1.04 -7.38
N HIS A 144 4.81 0.12 -6.63
CA HIS A 144 6.27 0.05 -6.55
C HIS A 144 6.93 -0.27 -7.90
N THR A 145 6.29 -1.10 -8.72
CA THR A 145 6.73 -1.39 -10.09
C THR A 145 6.49 -0.17 -11.00
N LEU A 146 5.25 0.35 -11.03
CA LEU A 146 4.85 1.43 -11.92
C LEU A 146 5.60 2.73 -11.61
N LEU A 147 5.48 3.22 -10.38
CA LEU A 147 6.02 4.52 -9.97
C LEU A 147 7.53 4.48 -9.77
N GLY A 148 8.05 3.38 -9.19
CA GLY A 148 9.47 3.24 -8.84
C GLY A 148 10.37 2.83 -9.99
N HIS A 149 9.88 1.97 -10.88
CA HIS A 149 10.70 1.32 -11.90
C HIS A 149 10.30 1.66 -13.34
N ALA A 150 9.00 1.81 -13.62
CA ALA A 150 8.54 2.14 -14.97
C ALA A 150 8.61 3.65 -15.25
N LEU A 151 8.08 4.49 -14.35
CA LEU A 151 7.96 5.95 -14.52
C LEU A 151 9.07 6.74 -13.81
N GLY A 152 9.63 6.20 -12.73
CA GLY A 152 10.75 6.78 -11.99
C GLY A 152 10.40 8.01 -11.16
N VAL A 153 9.12 8.12 -10.77
CA VAL A 153 8.60 9.19 -9.89
C VAL A 153 8.72 8.84 -8.42
N HIS A 154 8.82 7.55 -8.08
CA HIS A 154 9.15 7.03 -6.75
C HIS A 154 10.54 6.38 -6.76
N ALA A 155 11.09 6.06 -5.59
CA ALA A 155 12.32 5.28 -5.47
C ALA A 155 12.14 3.88 -6.10
N PRO A 156 13.17 3.31 -6.77
CA PRO A 156 14.53 3.85 -6.97
C PRO A 156 14.68 4.87 -8.12
N GLY A 157 13.58 5.31 -8.75
CA GLY A 157 13.59 6.39 -9.73
C GLY A 157 14.04 5.98 -11.13
N LYS A 158 13.84 4.70 -11.49
CA LYS A 158 14.19 4.16 -12.82
C LYS A 158 13.07 4.42 -13.83
N ARG A 159 13.42 4.48 -15.11
CA ARG A 159 12.50 4.78 -16.22
C ARG A 159 12.55 3.67 -17.26
N LEU A 160 12.00 2.52 -16.90
CA LEU A 160 12.12 1.29 -17.68
C LEU A 160 10.88 0.99 -18.54
N LEU A 161 9.75 1.68 -18.32
CA LEU A 161 8.47 1.33 -18.94
C LEU A 161 8.20 -0.19 -18.78
N PHE A 162 7.98 -0.92 -19.88
CA PHE A 162 7.74 -2.37 -19.85
C PHE A 162 8.97 -3.21 -19.49
N ASP A 163 10.19 -2.67 -19.56
CA ASP A 163 11.38 -3.35 -19.01
C ASP A 163 11.36 -3.44 -17.47
N ALA A 164 10.35 -2.84 -16.81
CA ALA A 164 10.08 -3.03 -15.39
C ALA A 164 9.32 -4.32 -15.05
N LEU A 165 8.75 -5.07 -16.01
CA LEU A 165 7.98 -6.29 -15.73
C LEU A 165 8.72 -7.34 -14.87
N PRO A 166 10.05 -7.55 -15.01
CA PRO A 166 10.82 -8.38 -14.07
C PRO A 166 10.65 -8.01 -12.59
N VAL A 167 10.47 -6.73 -12.27
CA VAL A 167 10.25 -6.25 -10.90
C VAL A 167 8.91 -6.73 -10.35
N ALA A 168 7.85 -6.72 -11.17
CA ALA A 168 6.56 -7.29 -10.78
C ALA A 168 6.69 -8.79 -10.49
N HIS A 169 7.35 -9.53 -11.39
CA HIS A 169 7.56 -10.96 -11.22
C HIS A 169 8.36 -11.32 -9.96
N HIS A 170 9.51 -10.67 -9.73
CA HIS A 170 10.34 -10.97 -8.58
C HIS A 170 9.69 -10.56 -7.26
N GLN A 171 8.91 -9.47 -7.22
CA GLN A 171 8.12 -9.13 -6.03
C GLN A 171 7.06 -10.19 -5.75
N LEU A 172 6.31 -10.64 -6.76
CA LEU A 172 5.32 -11.70 -6.57
C LEU A 172 5.97 -13.02 -6.12
N LEU A 173 7.13 -13.38 -6.67
CA LEU A 173 7.90 -14.53 -6.20
C LEU A 173 8.32 -14.35 -4.73
N ALA A 174 8.76 -13.15 -4.36
CA ALA A 174 9.12 -12.81 -2.99
C ALA A 174 7.92 -12.95 -2.03
N HIS A 175 6.73 -12.55 -2.46
CA HIS A 175 5.48 -12.78 -1.72
C HIS A 175 5.28 -14.27 -1.44
N GLY A 176 5.30 -15.13 -2.46
CA GLY A 176 5.13 -16.57 -2.28
C GLY A 176 6.17 -17.20 -1.35
N LEU A 177 7.44 -16.80 -1.50
CA LEU A 177 8.51 -17.24 -0.62
C LEU A 177 8.33 -16.74 0.83
N ALA A 178 7.84 -15.51 1.01
CA ALA A 178 7.51 -14.97 2.32
C ALA A 178 6.34 -15.71 2.99
N VAL A 179 5.31 -16.09 2.23
CA VAL A 179 4.22 -16.93 2.74
C VAL A 179 4.80 -18.25 3.26
N ARG A 180 5.66 -18.94 2.49
CA ARG A 180 6.32 -20.17 2.95
C ARG A 180 7.14 -19.98 4.22
N ALA A 181 7.93 -18.91 4.30
CA ALA A 181 8.71 -18.59 5.49
C ALA A 181 7.82 -18.35 6.73
N LEU A 182 6.72 -17.61 6.57
CA LEU A 182 5.75 -17.38 7.64
C LEU A 182 5.05 -18.68 8.08
N ARG A 183 4.64 -19.54 7.13
CA ARG A 183 4.06 -20.85 7.47
C ARG A 183 5.04 -21.73 8.21
N ALA A 184 6.32 -21.73 7.81
CA ALA A 184 7.37 -22.47 8.50
C ALA A 184 7.59 -21.97 9.94
N ALA A 185 7.36 -20.69 10.20
CA ALA A 185 7.36 -20.08 11.54
C ALA A 185 6.04 -20.28 12.31
N GLY A 186 5.04 -20.95 11.73
CA GLY A 186 3.76 -21.27 12.37
C GLY A 186 2.64 -20.24 12.15
N ALA A 187 2.81 -19.26 11.27
CA ALA A 187 1.77 -18.27 10.99
C ALA A 187 0.56 -18.90 10.29
N THR A 188 -0.65 -18.60 10.78
CA THR A 188 -1.92 -19.13 10.25
C THR A 188 -2.83 -18.06 9.63
N ASP A 189 -2.38 -16.80 9.60
CA ASP A 189 -3.15 -15.67 9.09
C ASP A 189 -2.23 -14.72 8.29
N VAL A 190 -2.17 -14.94 6.98
CA VAL A 190 -1.24 -14.29 6.04
C VAL A 190 -2.00 -13.77 4.81
N GLY A 191 -1.74 -12.51 4.46
CA GLY A 191 -2.24 -11.89 3.25
C GLY A 191 -1.19 -11.03 2.54
N ILE A 192 -1.61 -10.44 1.42
CA ILE A 192 -0.89 -9.42 0.64
C ILE A 192 -1.76 -8.17 0.55
N ALA A 193 -1.18 -6.97 0.45
CA ALA A 193 -1.92 -5.73 0.20
C ALA A 193 -1.58 -5.18 -1.18
N ASN A 194 -2.57 -5.05 -2.06
CA ASN A 194 -2.39 -4.52 -3.42
C ASN A 194 -3.30 -3.31 -3.67
N SER A 195 -2.77 -2.31 -4.40
CA SER A 195 -3.55 -1.17 -4.90
C SER A 195 -4.45 -1.65 -6.03
N HIS A 196 -5.73 -1.38 -5.91
CA HIS A 196 -6.72 -1.71 -6.94
C HIS A 196 -7.77 -0.61 -7.08
N GLY A 197 -8.28 -0.44 -8.29
CA GLY A 197 -9.33 0.51 -8.59
C GLY A 197 -10.11 0.11 -9.85
N PRO A 198 -11.42 0.40 -9.93
CA PRO A 198 -12.15 0.24 -11.17
C PRO A 198 -11.53 1.09 -12.27
N THR A 199 -11.45 0.52 -13.46
CA THR A 199 -10.97 1.21 -14.66
C THR A 199 -12.15 1.41 -15.60
N TRP A 200 -12.46 2.67 -15.91
CA TRP A 200 -13.57 3.03 -16.78
C TRP A 200 -13.08 3.55 -18.12
N PRO A 201 -13.65 3.09 -19.25
CA PRO A 201 -13.28 3.65 -20.55
C PRO A 201 -13.75 5.10 -20.67
N ALA A 202 -12.96 5.91 -21.38
CA ALA A 202 -13.25 7.32 -21.58
C ALA A 202 -14.53 7.52 -22.42
N SER A 203 -14.82 6.60 -23.33
CA SER A 203 -16.05 6.53 -24.10
C SER A 203 -16.39 5.08 -24.45
N GLY A 204 -17.49 4.87 -25.18
CA GLY A 204 -17.83 3.55 -25.73
C GLY A 204 -17.05 3.18 -27.00
N ASP A 205 -16.14 4.04 -27.46
CA ASP A 205 -15.36 3.80 -28.67
C ASP A 205 -14.33 2.68 -28.45
N GLY A 206 -14.16 1.80 -29.45
CA GLY A 206 -13.27 0.63 -29.35
C GLY A 206 -11.87 0.94 -28.82
N PRO A 207 -11.15 1.97 -29.33
CA PRO A 207 -9.83 2.33 -28.83
C PRO A 207 -9.79 2.77 -27.36
N ASP A 208 -10.84 3.42 -26.85
CA ASP A 208 -10.91 3.81 -25.44
C ASP A 208 -11.16 2.59 -24.55
N VAL A 209 -11.98 1.64 -25.02
CA VAL A 209 -12.24 0.37 -24.33
C VAL A 209 -10.97 -0.48 -24.26
N GLU A 210 -10.23 -0.60 -25.36
CA GLU A 210 -8.95 -1.34 -25.41
C GLU A 210 -7.90 -0.72 -24.48
N ALA A 211 -7.79 0.62 -24.45
CA ALA A 211 -6.88 1.32 -23.56
C ALA A 211 -7.24 1.12 -22.07
N ALA A 212 -8.52 1.12 -21.74
CA ALA A 212 -9.01 0.86 -20.40
C ALA A 212 -8.78 -0.61 -19.96
N ASP A 213 -9.03 -1.58 -20.84
CA ASP A 213 -8.73 -2.99 -20.55
C ASP A 213 -7.23 -3.22 -20.32
N PHE A 214 -6.38 -2.57 -21.12
CA PHE A 214 -4.94 -2.65 -20.92
C PHE A 214 -4.47 -2.02 -19.61
N TYR A 215 -5.08 -0.91 -19.18
CA TYR A 215 -4.79 -0.33 -17.87
C TYR A 215 -5.28 -1.22 -16.71
N ASP A 216 -6.49 -1.81 -16.80
CA ASP A 216 -6.98 -2.81 -15.84
C ASP A 216 -6.04 -4.02 -15.76
N LEU A 217 -5.49 -4.45 -16.90
CA LEU A 217 -4.50 -5.50 -16.94
C LEU A 217 -3.26 -5.13 -16.13
N LEU A 218 -2.68 -3.94 -16.36
CA LEU A 218 -1.45 -3.52 -15.70
C LEU A 218 -1.61 -3.26 -14.21
N LEU A 219 -2.69 -2.59 -13.79
CA LEU A 219 -2.90 -2.21 -12.39
C LEU A 219 -3.47 -3.38 -11.58
N ASN A 220 -4.50 -4.05 -12.11
CA ASN A 220 -5.27 -5.02 -11.34
C ASN A 220 -4.83 -6.46 -11.64
N ARG A 221 -4.94 -6.90 -12.89
CA ARG A 221 -4.86 -8.33 -13.22
C ARG A 221 -3.44 -8.89 -13.14
N LEU A 222 -2.43 -8.11 -13.54
CA LEU A 222 -1.01 -8.48 -13.51
C LEU A 222 -0.54 -8.91 -12.10
N PHE A 223 -1.16 -8.37 -11.04
CA PHE A 223 -0.78 -8.65 -9.66
C PHE A 223 -1.77 -9.58 -8.95
N ALA A 224 -3.05 -9.52 -9.27
CA ALA A 224 -4.07 -10.37 -8.65
C ALA A 224 -4.12 -11.79 -9.25
N GLU A 225 -4.02 -11.94 -10.58
CA GLU A 225 -4.18 -13.25 -11.23
C GLU A 225 -3.07 -14.25 -10.87
N PRO A 226 -1.78 -13.88 -10.83
CA PRO A 226 -0.73 -14.82 -10.41
C PRO A 226 -0.92 -15.34 -8.99
N VAL A 227 -1.37 -14.47 -8.07
CA VAL A 227 -1.58 -14.82 -6.66
C VAL A 227 -2.84 -15.66 -6.49
N LEU A 228 -3.96 -15.28 -7.09
CA LEU A 228 -5.26 -15.92 -6.88
C LEU A 228 -5.47 -17.16 -7.76
N LEU A 229 -4.96 -17.13 -8.98
CA LEU A 229 -5.19 -18.14 -10.02
C LEU A 229 -3.94 -18.97 -10.36
N GLY A 230 -2.74 -18.53 -9.98
CA GLY A 230 -1.50 -19.18 -10.37
C GLY A 230 -1.18 -19.04 -11.86
N ALA A 231 -1.68 -17.99 -12.49
CA ALA A 231 -1.45 -17.69 -13.91
C ALA A 231 -1.36 -16.18 -14.13
N TYR A 232 -0.52 -15.77 -15.07
CA TYR A 232 -0.57 -14.41 -15.61
C TYR A 232 -1.72 -14.26 -16.61
N PRO A 233 -2.21 -13.03 -16.84
CA PRO A 233 -3.05 -12.73 -18.00
C PRO A 233 -2.41 -13.21 -19.30
N ASP A 234 -3.23 -13.56 -20.29
CA ASP A 234 -2.76 -14.09 -21.58
C ASP A 234 -1.65 -13.23 -22.21
N GLY A 235 -0.57 -13.89 -22.64
CA GLY A 235 0.61 -13.26 -23.25
C GLY A 235 1.59 -12.59 -22.27
N ILE A 236 1.16 -12.21 -21.07
CA ILE A 236 2.03 -11.52 -20.10
C ILE A 236 3.11 -12.44 -19.54
N GLY A 237 2.79 -13.72 -19.33
CA GLY A 237 3.76 -14.70 -18.82
C GLY A 237 4.99 -14.85 -19.72
N GLU A 238 4.86 -14.65 -21.04
CA GLU A 238 5.99 -14.72 -22.00
C GLU A 238 6.98 -13.57 -21.85
N LEU A 239 6.57 -12.47 -21.19
CA LEU A 239 7.39 -11.30 -20.92
C LEU A 239 8.14 -11.39 -19.58
N MET A 240 7.83 -12.41 -18.76
CA MET A 240 8.41 -12.56 -17.42
C MET A 240 9.74 -13.33 -17.47
N PRO A 241 10.70 -12.98 -16.60
CA PRO A 241 12.00 -13.62 -16.58
C PRO A 241 11.96 -15.00 -15.89
N GLY A 242 12.92 -15.86 -16.22
CA GLY A 242 13.16 -17.10 -15.48
C GLY A 242 12.19 -18.24 -15.82
N ASP A 243 12.08 -19.19 -14.90
CA ASP A 243 11.14 -20.32 -15.01
C ASP A 243 9.79 -19.91 -14.45
N VAL A 244 9.00 -19.23 -15.28
CA VAL A 244 7.72 -18.62 -14.88
C VAL A 244 6.74 -19.66 -14.34
N ALA A 245 6.72 -20.87 -14.90
CA ALA A 245 5.82 -21.93 -14.45
C ALA A 245 6.17 -22.39 -13.03
N ALA A 246 7.45 -22.65 -12.76
CA ALA A 246 7.92 -23.02 -11.42
C ALA A 246 7.71 -21.87 -10.41
N ASP A 247 7.96 -20.63 -10.83
CA ASP A 247 7.78 -19.46 -9.96
C ASP A 247 6.29 -19.21 -9.65
N LEU A 248 5.37 -19.46 -10.59
CA LEU A 248 3.92 -19.34 -10.36
C LEU A 248 3.38 -20.32 -9.31
N GLU A 249 3.95 -21.53 -9.20
CA GLU A 249 3.60 -22.46 -8.10
C GLU A 249 3.96 -21.88 -6.73
N VAL A 250 5.00 -21.06 -6.65
CA VAL A 250 5.40 -20.36 -5.42
C VAL A 250 4.56 -19.12 -5.21
N ILE A 251 4.33 -18.33 -6.25
CA ILE A 251 3.54 -17.08 -6.19
C ILE A 251 2.11 -17.36 -5.69
N ALA A 252 1.53 -18.48 -6.10
CA ALA A 252 0.15 -18.86 -5.79
C ALA A 252 -0.03 -19.61 -4.45
N GLU A 253 0.94 -19.49 -3.53
CA GLU A 253 0.78 -20.03 -2.18
C GLU A 253 -0.53 -19.54 -1.53
N PRO A 254 -1.34 -20.42 -0.92
CA PRO A 254 -2.66 -20.03 -0.43
C PRO A 254 -2.63 -18.94 0.64
N LEU A 255 -3.46 -17.93 0.45
CA LEU A 255 -3.66 -16.82 1.40
C LEU A 255 -4.90 -17.05 2.26
N ASP A 256 -4.84 -16.52 3.49
CA ASP A 256 -5.99 -16.53 4.41
C ASP A 256 -6.96 -15.38 4.13
N TRP A 257 -6.46 -14.30 3.52
CA TRP A 257 -7.24 -13.15 3.04
C TRP A 257 -6.44 -12.37 1.98
N TYR A 258 -7.15 -11.58 1.18
CA TYR A 258 -6.58 -10.70 0.17
C TYR A 258 -6.80 -9.23 0.54
N GLY A 259 -5.72 -8.45 0.58
CA GLY A 259 -5.72 -7.04 0.97
C GLY A 259 -5.89 -6.13 -0.22
N ILE A 260 -6.78 -5.15 -0.08
CA ILE A 260 -7.00 -4.11 -1.09
C ILE A 260 -6.72 -2.75 -0.46
N ASN A 261 -5.84 -1.99 -1.10
CA ASN A 261 -5.72 -0.56 -0.90
C ASN A 261 -6.56 0.13 -1.99
N TYR A 262 -7.48 1.01 -1.57
CA TYR A 262 -8.38 1.71 -2.49
C TYR A 262 -8.46 3.19 -2.16
N TYR A 263 -8.39 4.03 -3.19
CA TYR A 263 -8.47 5.49 -3.06
C TYR A 263 -9.43 6.13 -4.07
N ALA A 264 -9.37 5.72 -5.35
CA ALA A 264 -10.20 6.27 -6.43
C ALA A 264 -10.28 5.30 -7.63
N PRO A 265 -11.33 5.40 -8.49
CA PRO A 265 -11.32 4.78 -9.81
C PRO A 265 -10.49 5.60 -10.82
N THR A 266 -10.16 4.99 -11.95
CA THR A 266 -9.42 5.64 -13.04
C THR A 266 -10.22 5.61 -14.33
N ARG A 267 -10.40 6.77 -14.98
CA ARG A 267 -10.96 6.84 -16.33
C ARG A 267 -9.84 6.86 -17.37
N VAL A 268 -9.91 6.02 -18.38
CA VAL A 268 -8.81 5.76 -19.32
C VAL A 268 -9.31 5.80 -20.75
N GLY A 269 -8.59 6.46 -21.64
CA GLY A 269 -8.86 6.46 -23.07
C GLY A 269 -7.61 6.20 -23.90
N ALA A 270 -7.78 6.18 -25.22
CA ALA A 270 -6.71 5.98 -26.18
C ALA A 270 -5.60 7.05 -26.05
N PRO A 271 -4.36 6.75 -26.47
CA PRO A 271 -3.25 7.70 -26.44
C PRO A 271 -3.57 9.02 -27.13
N GLN A 272 -3.22 10.14 -26.49
CA GLN A 272 -3.33 11.48 -27.09
C GLN A 272 -2.01 12.02 -27.64
N GLY A 273 -0.90 11.30 -27.45
CA GLY A 273 0.43 11.72 -27.87
C GLY A 273 1.00 12.90 -27.08
N THR A 274 0.47 13.14 -25.88
CA THR A 274 0.92 14.19 -24.96
C THR A 274 1.08 13.63 -23.56
N ASP A 275 2.06 14.14 -22.83
CA ASP A 275 2.21 13.85 -21.40
C ASP A 275 0.97 14.31 -20.64
N ILE A 276 0.62 13.59 -19.58
CA ILE A 276 -0.48 13.93 -18.69
C ILE A 276 0.00 14.04 -17.25
N GLU A 277 -0.63 14.92 -16.49
CA GLU A 277 -0.45 15.00 -15.04
C GLU A 277 -1.74 14.53 -14.38
N PHE A 278 -1.66 13.46 -13.58
CA PHE A 278 -2.80 12.89 -12.88
C PHE A 278 -2.38 12.48 -11.48
N GLY A 279 -3.10 12.94 -10.46
CA GLY A 279 -2.83 12.59 -9.07
C GLY A 279 -1.39 12.87 -8.64
N GLY A 280 -0.81 13.99 -9.08
CA GLY A 280 0.58 14.35 -8.77
C GLY A 280 1.66 13.60 -9.57
N VAL A 281 1.28 12.68 -10.47
CA VAL A 281 2.19 11.87 -11.30
C VAL A 281 2.14 12.34 -12.75
N ARG A 282 3.31 12.56 -13.35
CA ARG A 282 3.44 12.80 -14.79
C ARG A 282 3.58 11.47 -15.52
N MET A 283 2.60 11.14 -16.37
CA MET A 283 2.64 9.96 -17.23
C MET A 283 3.11 10.34 -18.65
N PRO A 284 4.06 9.58 -19.22
CA PRO A 284 4.65 9.88 -20.52
C PRO A 284 3.69 9.62 -21.69
N ALA A 285 3.81 10.42 -22.76
CA ALA A 285 3.01 10.32 -23.98
C ALA A 285 3.12 8.97 -24.71
N GLU A 286 4.19 8.21 -24.46
CA GLU A 286 4.50 6.93 -25.09
C GLU A 286 3.65 5.77 -24.55
N LEU A 287 2.87 5.98 -23.48
CA LEU A 287 1.99 4.94 -22.96
C LEU A 287 0.84 4.63 -23.95
N PRO A 288 0.45 3.35 -24.09
CA PRO A 288 -0.62 2.93 -24.99
C PRO A 288 -2.03 3.25 -24.44
N PHE A 289 -2.11 4.16 -23.47
CA PHE A 289 -3.34 4.67 -22.88
C PHE A 289 -3.08 6.07 -22.34
N THR A 290 -4.15 6.77 -21.97
CA THR A 290 -4.05 8.05 -21.28
C THR A 290 -5.19 8.19 -20.28
N VAL A 291 -4.86 8.59 -19.05
CA VAL A 291 -5.85 8.86 -18.00
C VAL A 291 -6.64 10.13 -18.31
N ARG A 292 -7.91 10.14 -17.93
CA ARG A 292 -8.85 11.25 -18.10
C ARG A 292 -9.39 11.68 -16.75
N GLU A 293 -9.75 12.95 -16.67
CA GLU A 293 -10.51 13.47 -15.55
C GLU A 293 -11.88 12.80 -15.46
N ILE A 294 -12.31 12.55 -14.23
CA ILE A 294 -13.66 12.10 -13.88
C ILE A 294 -14.45 13.34 -13.46
N GLU A 295 -15.26 13.84 -14.38
CA GLU A 295 -16.03 15.07 -14.18
C GLU A 295 -17.18 14.90 -13.17
N GLY A 296 -17.59 16.01 -12.54
CA GLY A 296 -18.76 16.05 -11.67
C GLY A 296 -18.58 15.40 -10.30
N ARG A 297 -17.33 15.13 -9.89
CA ARG A 297 -16.99 14.55 -8.58
C ARG A 297 -16.12 15.52 -7.77
N PRO A 298 -16.28 15.56 -6.43
CA PRO A 298 -15.32 16.27 -5.59
C PRO A 298 -13.96 15.58 -5.68
N VAL A 299 -12.89 16.34 -5.49
CA VAL A 299 -11.52 15.83 -5.48
C VAL A 299 -10.87 16.06 -4.12
N THR A 300 -9.93 15.20 -3.75
CA THR A 300 -9.06 15.39 -2.58
C THR A 300 -7.97 16.42 -2.89
N ASP A 301 -7.17 16.80 -1.88
CA ASP A 301 -6.01 17.68 -2.11
C ASP A 301 -4.94 17.04 -3.03
N PHE A 302 -5.01 15.72 -3.21
CA PHE A 302 -4.18 14.99 -4.17
C PHE A 302 -4.68 15.10 -5.62
N GLY A 303 -5.87 15.68 -5.83
CA GLY A 303 -6.56 15.70 -7.12
C GLY A 303 -7.28 14.39 -7.45
N TRP A 304 -7.40 13.46 -6.49
CA TRP A 304 -8.10 12.19 -6.71
C TRP A 304 -9.61 12.36 -6.58
N PRO A 305 -10.42 11.82 -7.51
CA PRO A 305 -11.86 11.91 -7.44
C PRO A 305 -12.42 11.06 -6.29
N VAL A 306 -13.36 11.62 -5.53
CA VAL A 306 -14.03 10.96 -4.43
C VAL A 306 -15.26 10.24 -4.97
N VAL A 307 -15.16 8.91 -5.10
CA VAL A 307 -16.20 8.05 -5.67
C VAL A 307 -16.42 6.81 -4.79
N PRO A 308 -17.14 6.94 -3.65
CA PRO A 308 -17.33 5.83 -2.72
C PRO A 308 -17.94 4.57 -3.37
N GLU A 309 -18.91 4.75 -4.26
CA GLU A 309 -19.59 3.63 -4.93
C GLU A 309 -18.66 2.77 -5.80
N ALA A 310 -17.52 3.30 -6.23
CA ALA A 310 -16.52 2.56 -6.99
C ALA A 310 -15.74 1.55 -6.11
N LEU A 311 -15.71 1.72 -4.79
CA LEU A 311 -15.24 0.66 -3.89
C LEU A 311 -16.16 -0.56 -3.94
N THR A 312 -17.48 -0.33 -3.95
CA THR A 312 -18.47 -1.42 -4.09
C THR A 312 -18.34 -2.13 -5.43
N GLU A 313 -18.19 -1.37 -6.51
CA GLU A 313 -17.94 -1.89 -7.85
C GLU A 313 -16.68 -2.76 -7.89
N LEU A 314 -15.57 -2.28 -7.31
CA LEU A 314 -14.30 -3.02 -7.27
C LEU A 314 -14.47 -4.38 -6.59
N LEU A 315 -15.05 -4.38 -5.39
CA LEU A 315 -15.18 -5.59 -4.58
C LEU A 315 -16.14 -6.60 -5.19
N THR A 316 -17.26 -6.14 -5.75
CA THR A 316 -18.21 -7.02 -6.45
C THR A 316 -17.63 -7.55 -7.76
N THR A 317 -16.83 -6.75 -8.46
CA THR A 317 -16.08 -7.19 -9.66
C THR A 317 -15.04 -8.25 -9.31
N PHE A 318 -14.25 -8.06 -8.24
CA PHE A 318 -13.29 -9.06 -7.78
C PHE A 318 -13.98 -10.39 -7.43
N LYS A 319 -15.10 -10.32 -6.70
CA LYS A 319 -15.90 -11.51 -6.38
C LYS A 319 -16.40 -12.20 -7.64
N ALA A 320 -16.91 -11.46 -8.62
CA ALA A 320 -17.40 -12.03 -9.88
C ALA A 320 -16.27 -12.65 -10.72
N ARG A 321 -15.12 -11.97 -10.80
CA ARG A 321 -13.95 -12.35 -11.60
C ARG A 321 -13.25 -13.60 -11.04
N TYR A 322 -13.08 -13.68 -9.72
CA TYR A 322 -12.27 -14.71 -9.09
C TYR A 322 -13.10 -15.79 -8.37
N GLY A 323 -14.37 -15.52 -8.06
CA GLY A 323 -15.29 -16.50 -7.46
C GLY A 323 -14.70 -17.16 -6.21
N ALA A 324 -14.70 -18.50 -6.18
CA ALA A 324 -14.16 -19.28 -5.07
C ALA A 324 -12.64 -19.16 -4.87
N ARG A 325 -11.92 -18.55 -5.81
CA ARG A 325 -10.48 -18.28 -5.70
C ARG A 325 -10.18 -17.00 -4.94
N LEU A 326 -11.16 -16.12 -4.74
CA LEU A 326 -11.02 -14.93 -3.90
C LEU A 326 -11.16 -15.35 -2.42
N PRO A 327 -10.10 -15.28 -1.61
CA PRO A 327 -10.24 -15.43 -0.16
C PRO A 327 -10.98 -14.22 0.43
N PRO A 328 -11.32 -14.22 1.73
CA PRO A 328 -11.90 -13.05 2.37
C PRO A 328 -11.07 -11.79 2.12
N VAL A 329 -11.73 -10.65 1.99
CA VAL A 329 -11.10 -9.37 1.66
C VAL A 329 -10.93 -8.51 2.91
N ILE A 330 -9.78 -7.85 3.02
CA ILE A 330 -9.52 -6.80 3.99
C ILE A 330 -9.17 -5.53 3.22
N ILE A 331 -9.83 -4.41 3.56
CA ILE A 331 -9.37 -3.11 3.07
C ILE A 331 -8.16 -2.71 3.92
N THR A 332 -6.97 -2.84 3.36
CA THR A 332 -5.71 -2.65 4.06
C THR A 332 -5.30 -1.18 4.12
N GLU A 333 -5.77 -0.35 3.19
CA GLU A 333 -5.74 1.11 3.23
C GLU A 333 -6.95 1.70 2.51
N ASN A 334 -7.56 2.71 3.12
CA ASN A 334 -8.45 3.67 2.46
C ASN A 334 -8.42 4.99 3.24
N GLY A 335 -8.40 6.11 2.53
CA GLY A 335 -8.36 7.43 3.15
C GLY A 335 -8.16 8.55 2.14
N CYS A 336 -7.94 9.76 2.63
CA CYS A 336 -7.86 10.94 1.76
C CYS A 336 -6.97 12.05 2.35
N SER A 337 -6.32 12.79 1.44
CA SER A 337 -5.59 14.00 1.80
C SER A 337 -6.53 15.20 1.86
N TYR A 338 -6.57 15.84 3.03
CA TYR A 338 -7.20 17.14 3.29
C TYR A 338 -6.39 17.88 4.36
N ASP A 339 -6.10 19.14 4.15
CA ASP A 339 -5.41 19.98 5.14
C ASP A 339 -6.35 20.44 6.27
N GLY A 340 -5.77 20.80 7.41
CA GLY A 340 -6.51 21.29 8.59
C GLY A 340 -6.86 20.21 9.63
N VAL A 341 -7.17 20.69 10.84
CA VAL A 341 -7.54 19.83 11.99
C VAL A 341 -9.05 19.68 12.18
N ASP A 342 -9.85 20.59 11.61
CA ASP A 342 -11.31 20.49 11.52
C ASP A 342 -11.68 19.98 10.13
N ASP A 343 -11.44 18.70 9.90
CA ASP A 343 -11.38 18.03 8.60
C ASP A 343 -12.70 17.30 8.26
N GLN A 344 -13.77 18.09 8.09
CA GLN A 344 -15.12 17.56 7.82
C GLN A 344 -15.21 16.80 6.50
N GLU A 345 -14.45 17.20 5.49
CA GLU A 345 -14.33 16.52 4.21
C GLU A 345 -13.72 15.11 4.37
N ARG A 346 -12.76 14.94 5.28
CA ARG A 346 -12.19 13.62 5.60
C ARG A 346 -13.25 12.74 6.28
N ILE A 347 -14.04 13.29 7.20
CA ILE A 347 -15.14 12.55 7.82
C ILE A 347 -16.15 12.09 6.75
N ALA A 348 -16.57 12.99 5.87
CA ALA A 348 -17.51 12.67 4.80
C ALA A 348 -16.96 11.60 3.83
N TYR A 349 -15.67 11.68 3.48
CA TYR A 349 -14.99 10.66 2.68
C TYR A 349 -15.04 9.29 3.37
N LEU A 350 -14.61 9.21 4.63
CA LEU A 350 -14.50 7.95 5.36
C LEU A 350 -15.87 7.32 5.62
N ASP A 351 -16.86 8.10 6.08
CA ASP A 351 -18.23 7.61 6.29
C ASP A 351 -18.81 7.02 5.00
N ALA A 352 -18.67 7.73 3.87
CA ALA A 352 -19.22 7.26 2.61
C ALA A 352 -18.54 5.98 2.09
N HIS A 353 -17.21 5.84 2.24
CA HIS A 353 -16.49 4.63 1.82
C HIS A 353 -16.77 3.44 2.75
N VAL A 354 -16.96 3.66 4.05
CA VAL A 354 -17.38 2.60 4.98
C VAL A 354 -18.81 2.13 4.63
N ARG A 355 -19.71 3.03 4.24
CA ARG A 355 -21.04 2.65 3.73
C ARG A 355 -20.95 1.86 2.42
N ALA A 356 -20.12 2.28 1.48
CA ALA A 356 -19.88 1.52 0.24
C ALA A 356 -19.33 0.11 0.53
N LEU A 357 -18.40 -0.01 1.49
CA LEU A 357 -17.90 -1.30 1.94
C LEU A 357 -19.03 -2.19 2.52
N HIS A 358 -19.95 -1.58 3.27
CA HIS A 358 -21.14 -2.26 3.77
C HIS A 358 -22.09 -2.71 2.64
N ASP A 359 -22.25 -1.91 1.60
CA ASP A 359 -23.03 -2.31 0.41
C ASP A 359 -22.39 -3.51 -0.30
N ALA A 360 -21.05 -3.53 -0.43
CA ALA A 360 -20.33 -4.68 -0.99
C ALA A 360 -20.49 -5.94 -0.13
N HIS A 361 -20.42 -5.79 1.20
CA HIS A 361 -20.69 -6.88 2.13
C HIS A 361 -22.12 -7.41 1.99
N THR A 362 -23.11 -6.52 1.85
CA THR A 362 -24.52 -6.86 1.64
C THR A 362 -24.74 -7.54 0.27
N ALA A 363 -23.96 -7.18 -0.75
CA ALA A 363 -23.89 -7.89 -2.04
C ALA A 363 -23.14 -9.25 -1.95
N GLY A 364 -22.72 -9.64 -0.74
CA GLY A 364 -22.16 -10.94 -0.40
C GLY A 364 -20.65 -11.06 -0.63
N VAL A 365 -19.91 -9.96 -0.71
CA VAL A 365 -18.44 -10.00 -0.64
C VAL A 365 -18.04 -10.33 0.80
N ASP A 366 -17.14 -11.29 0.99
CA ASP A 366 -16.66 -11.66 2.32
C ASP A 366 -15.61 -10.65 2.81
N VAL A 367 -16.08 -9.53 3.36
CA VAL A 367 -15.23 -8.46 3.92
C VAL A 367 -14.98 -8.71 5.42
N ARG A 368 -13.72 -8.67 5.84
CA ARG A 368 -13.30 -9.00 7.22
C ARG A 368 -12.61 -7.88 7.99
N GLY A 369 -12.24 -6.79 7.32
CA GLY A 369 -11.57 -5.68 8.00
C GLY A 369 -11.44 -4.42 7.15
N TYR A 370 -11.19 -3.32 7.82
CA TYR A 370 -10.98 -2.00 7.22
C TYR A 370 -9.94 -1.21 8.03
N PHE A 371 -8.88 -0.80 7.35
CA PHE A 371 -7.81 0.02 7.90
C PHE A 371 -7.82 1.40 7.26
N VAL A 372 -8.07 2.42 8.07
CA VAL A 372 -7.93 3.82 7.63
C VAL A 372 -6.45 4.15 7.38
N TRP A 373 -6.19 4.73 6.22
CA TRP A 373 -4.95 5.45 5.89
C TRP A 373 -5.15 6.95 6.16
N SER A 374 -4.49 7.55 7.15
CA SER A 374 -3.44 7.01 8.02
C SER A 374 -3.64 7.46 9.48
N LEU A 375 -2.87 6.88 10.42
CA LEU A 375 -2.90 7.37 11.80
C LEU A 375 -2.35 8.80 11.91
N LEU A 376 -1.16 9.02 11.35
CA LEU A 376 -0.40 10.26 11.47
C LEU A 376 -0.24 10.90 10.09
N ASP A 377 -0.28 12.23 10.03
CA ASP A 377 0.34 12.97 8.94
C ASP A 377 1.80 12.54 8.85
N ASN A 378 2.29 12.26 7.64
CA ASN A 378 3.55 11.56 7.43
C ASN A 378 4.28 12.08 6.19
N PHE A 379 5.45 11.50 5.89
CA PHE A 379 6.16 11.78 4.64
C PHE A 379 5.44 11.06 3.49
N GLU A 380 4.70 11.81 2.67
CA GLU A 380 3.89 11.30 1.58
C GLU A 380 4.71 11.19 0.28
N TRP A 381 5.74 10.34 0.34
CA TRP A 381 6.53 9.94 -0.83
C TRP A 381 7.09 11.13 -1.63
N ALA A 382 6.80 11.21 -2.93
CA ALA A 382 7.28 12.31 -3.78
C ALA A 382 6.64 13.68 -3.45
N GLU A 383 5.54 13.72 -2.70
CA GLU A 383 4.89 14.95 -2.25
C GLU A 383 5.54 15.55 -1.01
N GLY A 384 6.40 14.81 -0.31
CA GLY A 384 7.01 15.25 0.94
C GLY A 384 5.98 15.41 2.05
N TYR A 385 6.00 16.54 2.76
CA TYR A 385 5.09 16.79 3.88
C TYR A 385 3.89 17.68 3.50
N ALA A 386 3.72 17.99 2.21
CA ALA A 386 2.65 18.85 1.72
C ALA A 386 1.26 18.18 1.75
N ARG A 387 1.20 16.84 1.73
CA ARG A 387 -0.05 16.07 1.75
C ARG A 387 -0.24 15.40 3.10
N ARG A 388 -1.49 15.38 3.56
CA ARG A 388 -1.84 15.04 4.94
C ARG A 388 -2.99 14.05 4.95
N PHE A 389 -2.68 12.79 5.22
CA PHE A 389 -3.66 11.69 5.33
C PHE A 389 -4.06 11.36 6.77
N GLY A 390 -3.32 11.85 7.77
CA GLY A 390 -3.46 11.42 9.14
C GLY A 390 -4.79 11.82 9.76
N LEU A 391 -5.36 10.96 10.60
CA LEU A 391 -6.39 11.37 11.57
C LEU A 391 -5.80 12.21 12.70
N VAL A 392 -4.48 12.17 12.87
CA VAL A 392 -3.72 12.97 13.81
C VAL A 392 -2.78 13.88 13.03
N HIS A 393 -2.92 15.17 13.25
CA HIS A 393 -2.00 16.17 12.72
C HIS A 393 -0.63 16.02 13.39
N VAL A 394 0.43 16.12 12.60
CA VAL A 394 1.80 16.19 13.10
C VAL A 394 2.39 17.55 12.71
N ASP A 395 2.82 18.31 13.73
CA ASP A 395 3.69 19.46 13.51
C ASP A 395 5.10 18.92 13.22
N PHE A 396 5.56 19.02 11.97
CA PHE A 396 6.86 18.47 11.59
C PHE A 396 8.06 19.25 12.15
N THR A 397 7.86 20.41 12.79
CA THR A 397 8.91 21.16 13.50
C THR A 397 9.01 20.69 14.96
N THR A 398 7.89 20.65 15.69
CA THR A 398 7.87 20.32 17.13
C THR A 398 7.69 18.82 17.42
N LYS A 399 7.20 18.07 16.41
CA LYS A 399 6.73 16.68 16.49
C LYS A 399 5.51 16.48 17.39
N GLU A 400 4.78 17.55 17.70
CA GLU A 400 3.54 17.47 18.46
C GLU A 400 2.45 16.74 17.63
N ARG A 401 1.66 15.90 18.31
CA ARG A 401 0.50 15.19 17.75
C ARG A 401 -0.79 15.87 18.21
N THR A 402 -1.64 16.25 17.26
CA THR A 402 -2.94 16.86 17.53
C THR A 402 -4.04 16.05 16.85
N PRO A 403 -4.87 15.30 17.59
CA PRO A 403 -6.01 14.60 17.00
C PRO A 403 -6.94 15.56 16.25
N LYS A 404 -7.33 15.18 15.03
CA LYS A 404 -8.24 15.97 14.18
C LYS A 404 -9.70 15.64 14.50
N ALA A 405 -10.64 16.38 13.91
CA ALA A 405 -12.07 16.10 14.04
C ALA A 405 -12.42 14.67 13.60
N SER A 406 -11.81 14.19 12.51
CA SER A 406 -11.95 12.82 12.00
C SER A 406 -11.50 11.73 12.97
N TYR A 407 -10.45 11.97 13.77
CA TYR A 407 -10.06 11.06 14.85
C TYR A 407 -11.18 10.92 15.89
N THR A 408 -11.74 12.07 16.32
CA THR A 408 -12.82 12.08 17.32
C THR A 408 -14.07 11.42 16.77
N TRP A 409 -14.45 11.72 15.53
CA TRP A 409 -15.56 11.09 14.84
C TRP A 409 -15.39 9.56 14.79
N LEU A 410 -14.23 9.07 14.32
CA LEU A 410 -13.99 7.63 14.20
C LEU A 410 -14.02 6.94 15.57
N ARG A 411 -13.47 7.57 16.62
CA ARG A 411 -13.56 7.05 17.99
C ARG A 411 -15.01 6.84 18.41
N GLU A 412 -15.88 7.82 18.18
CA GLU A 412 -17.29 7.70 18.56
C GLU A 412 -18.02 6.64 17.72
N ALA A 413 -17.76 6.57 16.41
CA ALA A 413 -18.30 5.53 15.53
C ALA A 413 -17.91 4.11 15.97
N LEU A 414 -16.65 3.91 16.40
CA LEU A 414 -16.17 2.62 16.91
C LEU A 414 -16.84 2.25 18.25
N ARG A 415 -17.18 3.23 19.10
CA ARG A 415 -17.88 2.99 20.37
C ARG A 415 -19.32 2.54 20.17
N THR A 416 -19.99 3.02 19.13
CA THR A 416 -21.36 2.62 18.80
C THR A 416 -21.43 1.29 18.05
N ARG A 417 -20.29 0.80 17.51
CA ARG A 417 -20.19 -0.39 16.61
C ARG A 417 -21.33 -0.42 15.59
N GLY A 418 -21.62 0.76 15.05
CA GLY A 418 -22.68 1.06 14.10
C GLY A 418 -22.35 2.37 13.43
#